data_AF-A0A968MYC6-F1
#
_entry.id   AF-A0A968MYC6-F1
#
_cell.length_a   1.000
_cell.length_b   1.000
_cell.length_c   1.000
_cell.angle_alpha   90.00
_cell.angle_beta   90.00
_cell.angle_gamma   90.00
#
_symmetry.space_group_name_H-M   'P 1'
#
loop_
_entity.id
_entity.type
_entity.pdbx_description
1 polymer ?
#
loop_
_entity_poly.entity_id
_entity_poly.type
_entity_poly.pdbx_seq_one_letter_code
_entity_poly.pdbx_strand_id
1 'polypeptide(L)'
;MDIYIIVDPDTIKENPSPNYIGKDDIAAITQWVKKGGVLIILANDAPNCEFTHLNHLTSKFGIIFNHVSLHPVTGKNWEMGAFNNLPAHPVFSGVKKIYMKEVSSMNLSGNAKSVLTENNTVFMAESNYGKGLVFAVGDPWIYNEYIDHDRLTPDFENRKAAENLTSYVLGKVSRKKKK
;
A
#
# COMPACT_ATOMS: atom_id res chain seq x y z
N MET A 1 0.01 14.39 -14.20
CA MET A 1 0.05 13.06 -13.59
C MET A 1 -1.01 13.03 -12.50
N ASP A 2 -1.90 12.05 -12.56
CA ASP A 2 -3.08 11.98 -11.70
C ASP A 2 -2.94 10.92 -10.60
N ILE A 3 -2.14 9.87 -10.86
CA ILE A 3 -1.77 8.81 -9.92
C ILE A 3 -0.26 8.64 -9.97
N TYR A 4 0.39 8.48 -8.81
CA TYR A 4 1.81 8.16 -8.65
C TYR A 4 1.95 7.01 -7.67
N ILE A 5 2.82 6.05 -7.98
CA ILE A 5 3.00 4.83 -7.19
C ILE A 5 4.45 4.76 -6.74
N ILE A 6 4.67 4.59 -5.45
CA ILE A 6 5.96 4.22 -4.86
C ILE A 6 5.85 2.74 -4.47
N VAL A 7 6.78 1.93 -4.96
CA VAL A 7 6.82 0.49 -4.70
C VAL A 7 8.18 0.14 -4.13
N ASP A 8 8.17 -0.63 -3.05
CA ASP A 8 9.32 -1.27 -2.41
C ASP A 8 10.61 -0.41 -2.41
N PRO A 9 10.64 0.73 -1.69
CA PRO A 9 11.82 1.58 -1.63
C PRO A 9 13.10 0.81 -1.27
N ASP A 10 14.07 0.82 -2.18
CA ASP A 10 15.32 0.06 -2.07
C ASP A 10 16.07 0.30 -0.77
N THR A 11 16.53 -0.80 -0.17
CA THR A 11 17.54 -0.78 0.88
C THR A 11 18.97 -0.80 0.30
N ILE A 12 19.98 -0.50 1.11
CA ILE A 12 21.40 -0.63 0.70
C ILE A 12 21.76 -2.08 0.34
N LYS A 13 21.04 -3.05 0.91
CA LYS A 13 21.24 -4.49 0.67
C LYS A 13 20.88 -4.86 -0.76
N GLU A 14 19.86 -4.23 -1.35
CA GLU A 14 19.40 -4.50 -2.72
C GLU A 14 20.08 -3.59 -3.73
N ASN A 15 20.31 -2.33 -3.36
CA ASN A 15 20.92 -1.34 -4.20
C ASN A 15 22.00 -0.57 -3.40
N PRO A 16 23.30 -0.67 -3.76
CA PRO A 16 24.36 0.01 -3.01
C PRO A 16 24.31 1.54 -3.11
N SER A 17 23.48 2.11 -4.01
CA SER A 17 23.26 3.55 -4.18
C SER A 17 21.77 3.86 -4.35
N PRO A 18 20.95 3.66 -3.29
CA PRO A 18 19.51 3.85 -3.36
C PRO A 18 19.17 5.34 -3.50
N ASN A 19 18.11 5.63 -4.27
CA ASN A 19 17.59 6.99 -4.43
C ASN A 19 16.57 7.27 -3.32
N TYR A 20 17.04 7.73 -2.16
CA TYR A 20 16.17 8.01 -1.03
C TYR A 20 15.23 9.19 -1.27
N ILE A 21 14.03 9.08 -0.69
CA ILE A 21 13.03 10.14 -0.72
C ILE A 21 13.55 11.35 0.08
N GLY A 22 13.87 12.42 -0.63
CA GLY A 22 14.44 13.64 -0.08
C GLY A 22 13.37 14.65 0.38
N LYS A 23 13.83 15.73 1.01
CA LYS A 23 12.95 16.83 1.46
C LYS A 23 12.17 17.47 0.31
N ASP A 24 12.81 17.65 -0.84
CA ASP A 24 12.21 18.27 -2.02
C ASP A 24 11.14 17.35 -2.63
N ASP A 25 11.40 16.03 -2.68
CA ASP A 25 10.41 15.03 -3.09
C ASP A 25 9.19 15.04 -2.18
N ILE A 26 9.40 15.07 -0.86
CA ILE A 26 8.32 15.14 0.12
C ILE A 26 7.48 16.39 -0.08
N ALA A 27 8.11 17.55 -0.28
CA ALA A 27 7.42 18.80 -0.52
C ALA A 27 6.60 18.76 -1.82
N ALA A 28 7.19 18.25 -2.91
CA ALA A 28 6.54 18.13 -4.21
C ALA A 28 5.34 17.18 -4.16
N ILE A 29 5.54 15.96 -3.63
CA ILE A 29 4.50 14.94 -3.51
C ILE A 29 3.36 15.42 -2.61
N THR A 30 3.68 15.95 -1.43
CA THR A 30 2.67 16.46 -0.48
C THR A 30 1.84 17.58 -1.11
N GLN A 31 2.47 18.53 -1.81
CA GLN A 31 1.75 19.61 -2.48
C GLN A 31 0.89 19.09 -3.63
N TRP A 32 1.39 18.12 -4.40
CA TRP A 32 0.66 17.50 -5.51
C TRP A 32 -0.56 16.71 -5.02
N VAL A 33 -0.42 15.87 -3.99
CA VAL A 33 -1.56 15.16 -3.35
C VAL A 33 -2.58 16.18 -2.85
N LYS A 34 -2.14 17.24 -2.13
CA LYS A 34 -3.04 18.29 -1.64
C LYS A 34 -3.92 18.91 -2.74
N LYS A 35 -3.39 19.00 -3.97
CA LYS A 35 -4.08 19.58 -5.15
C LYS A 35 -4.98 18.57 -5.89
N GLY A 36 -5.03 17.31 -5.48
CA GLY A 36 -5.89 16.28 -6.08
C GLY A 36 -5.16 15.08 -6.67
N GLY A 37 -3.85 14.96 -6.47
CA GLY A 37 -3.09 13.76 -6.83
C GLY A 37 -3.46 12.56 -5.95
N VAL A 38 -3.37 11.36 -6.52
CA VAL A 38 -3.53 10.10 -5.79
C VAL A 38 -2.20 9.38 -5.65
N LEU A 39 -1.69 9.26 -4.42
CA LEU A 39 -0.47 8.54 -4.12
C LEU A 39 -0.80 7.11 -3.68
N ILE A 40 -0.18 6.12 -4.31
CA ILE A 40 -0.23 4.73 -3.87
C ILE A 40 1.16 4.35 -3.36
N ILE A 41 1.22 3.73 -2.19
CA ILE A 41 2.46 3.23 -1.60
C ILE A 41 2.29 1.73 -1.37
N LEU A 42 3.18 0.95 -1.95
CA LEU A 42 3.26 -0.49 -1.83
C LEU A 42 4.62 -0.78 -1.19
N ALA A 43 4.66 -0.90 0.12
CA ALA A 43 5.90 -1.09 0.87
C ALA A 43 6.34 -2.56 0.85
N ASN A 44 7.02 -3.02 1.90
CA ASN A 44 7.40 -4.41 2.12
C ASN A 44 7.58 -4.63 3.63
N ASP A 45 8.19 -5.71 4.09
CA ASP A 45 8.67 -5.84 5.47
C ASP A 45 10.02 -5.14 5.74
N ALA A 46 10.37 -5.05 7.02
CA ALA A 46 11.56 -4.34 7.49
C ALA A 46 12.90 -4.76 6.86
N PRO A 47 13.16 -6.04 6.53
CA PRO A 47 14.41 -6.44 5.89
C PRO A 47 14.55 -6.01 4.43
N ASN A 48 13.45 -5.66 3.76
CA ASN A 48 13.40 -5.47 2.30
C ASN A 48 12.91 -4.07 1.87
N CYS A 49 12.30 -3.28 2.76
CA CYS A 49 11.89 -1.91 2.44
C CYS A 49 12.59 -0.85 3.29
N GLU A 50 13.04 0.22 2.65
CA GLU A 50 13.58 1.41 3.30
C GLU A 50 12.45 2.22 3.94
N PHE A 51 12.36 2.17 5.26
CA PHE A 51 11.29 2.86 5.99
C PHE A 51 11.65 4.24 6.53
N THR A 52 12.92 4.62 6.63
CA THR A 52 13.27 5.89 7.29
C THR A 52 12.80 7.07 6.45
N HIS A 53 13.16 7.10 5.17
CA HIS A 53 12.77 8.19 4.28
C HIS A 53 11.33 8.02 3.80
N LEU A 54 10.88 6.78 3.61
CA LEU A 54 9.45 6.52 3.37
C LEU A 54 8.57 7.09 4.49
N ASN A 55 8.93 6.90 5.77
CA ASN A 55 8.17 7.44 6.89
C ASN A 55 8.25 8.96 7.02
N HIS A 56 9.34 9.59 6.56
CA HIS A 56 9.37 11.06 6.45
C HIS A 56 8.30 11.59 5.48
N LEU A 57 8.02 10.85 4.39
CA LEU A 57 6.92 11.16 3.47
C LEU A 57 5.55 10.79 4.06
N THR A 58 5.35 9.54 4.46
CA THR A 58 4.03 9.02 4.84
C THR A 58 3.49 9.64 6.12
N SER A 59 4.35 10.08 7.03
CA SER A 59 3.95 10.81 8.24
C SER A 59 3.21 12.11 7.92
N LYS A 60 3.44 12.74 6.75
CA LYS A 60 2.68 13.91 6.29
C LYS A 60 1.20 13.62 6.06
N PHE A 61 0.88 12.34 5.87
CA PHE A 61 -0.46 11.82 5.65
C PHE A 61 -0.99 11.04 6.85
N GLY A 62 -0.27 11.03 7.98
CA GLY A 62 -0.68 10.36 9.21
C GLY A 62 -0.43 8.84 9.22
N ILE A 63 0.45 8.33 8.36
CA ILE A 63 0.78 6.90 8.26
C ILE A 63 2.25 6.71 8.65
N ILE A 64 2.54 5.73 9.49
CA ILE A 64 3.90 5.29 9.82
C ILE A 64 3.95 3.77 9.61
N PHE A 65 4.87 3.30 8.78
CA PHE A 65 5.18 1.87 8.65
C PHE A 65 6.08 1.42 9.80
N ASN A 66 5.76 0.26 10.34
CA ASN A 66 6.49 -0.35 11.44
C ASN A 66 7.64 -1.20 10.91
N HIS A 67 8.76 -1.20 11.63
CA HIS A 67 9.91 -2.05 11.30
C HIS A 67 9.66 -3.48 11.80
N VAL A 68 8.71 -4.17 11.17
CA VAL A 68 8.34 -5.56 11.46
C VAL A 68 8.26 -6.39 10.18
N SER A 69 8.28 -7.71 10.34
CA SER A 69 7.93 -8.67 9.30
C SER A 69 6.85 -9.59 9.86
N LEU A 70 5.64 -9.51 9.31
CA LEU A 70 4.50 -10.32 9.69
C LEU A 70 4.16 -11.30 8.57
N HIS A 71 3.42 -12.34 8.90
CA HIS A 71 3.06 -13.43 7.97
C HIS A 71 4.28 -14.08 7.30
N PRO A 72 5.22 -14.67 8.08
CA PRO A 72 6.38 -15.37 7.54
C PRO A 72 5.96 -16.71 6.93
N VAL A 73 5.49 -16.69 5.69
CA VAL A 73 4.96 -17.87 5.00
C VAL A 73 6.08 -18.85 4.68
N THR A 74 5.96 -20.08 5.19
CA THR A 74 6.92 -21.15 4.92
C THR A 74 6.47 -22.03 3.75
N GLY A 75 7.33 -22.19 2.74
CA GLY A 75 7.05 -23.05 1.60
C GLY A 75 5.79 -22.61 0.84
N LYS A 76 4.85 -23.54 0.66
CA LYS A 76 3.55 -23.30 0.00
C LYS A 76 2.38 -23.24 0.99
N ASN A 77 2.63 -22.92 2.27
CA ASN A 77 1.57 -22.79 3.27
C ASN A 77 0.85 -21.44 3.15
N TRP A 78 0.15 -21.23 2.04
CA TRP A 78 -0.43 -19.94 1.65
C TRP A 78 -1.43 -19.38 2.66
N GLU A 79 -2.08 -20.25 3.45
CA GLU A 79 -3.00 -19.81 4.51
C GLU A 79 -2.32 -18.92 5.55
N MET A 80 -1.01 -19.05 5.76
CA MET A 80 -0.27 -18.20 6.71
C MET A 80 -0.22 -16.72 6.31
N GLY A 81 -0.44 -16.40 5.03
CA GLY A 81 -0.51 -15.02 4.52
C GLY A 81 -1.92 -14.62 4.10
N ALA A 82 -2.93 -15.43 4.41
CA ALA A 82 -4.29 -15.21 3.95
C ALA A 82 -5.04 -14.20 4.83
N PHE A 83 -5.69 -13.25 4.17
CA PHE A 83 -6.71 -12.39 4.78
C PHE A 83 -8.07 -12.80 4.23
N ASN A 84 -8.91 -13.37 5.09
CA ASN A 84 -10.24 -13.88 4.74
C ASN A 84 -11.39 -13.16 5.46
N ASN A 85 -11.08 -12.28 6.43
CA ASN A 85 -12.04 -11.41 7.09
C ASN A 85 -11.93 -9.98 6.53
N LEU A 86 -12.34 -9.81 5.28
CA LEU A 86 -12.19 -8.54 4.56
C LEU A 86 -13.29 -7.55 4.96
N PRO A 87 -12.94 -6.31 5.32
CA PRO A 87 -13.93 -5.32 5.71
C PRO A 87 -14.73 -4.80 4.50
N ALA A 88 -15.87 -4.16 4.78
CA ALA A 88 -16.66 -3.49 3.76
C ALA A 88 -15.90 -2.26 3.23
N HIS A 89 -15.19 -2.45 2.11
CA HIS A 89 -14.45 -1.41 1.41
C HIS A 89 -14.49 -1.67 -0.11
N PRO A 90 -14.51 -0.64 -0.99
CA PRO A 90 -14.56 -0.84 -2.44
C PRO A 90 -13.47 -1.77 -3.00
N VAL A 91 -12.27 -1.74 -2.42
CA VAL A 91 -11.14 -2.63 -2.78
C VAL A 91 -11.50 -4.11 -2.61
N PHE A 92 -12.35 -4.45 -1.65
CA PHE A 92 -12.75 -5.83 -1.34
C PHE A 92 -14.15 -6.19 -1.86
N SER A 93 -14.74 -5.38 -2.74
CA SER A 93 -16.06 -5.64 -3.30
C SER A 93 -16.09 -7.00 -4.03
N GLY A 94 -16.87 -7.93 -3.49
CA GLY A 94 -16.98 -9.30 -4.02
C GLY A 94 -15.71 -10.14 -3.86
N VAL A 95 -14.72 -9.68 -3.08
CA VAL A 95 -13.49 -10.41 -2.74
C VAL A 95 -13.70 -11.10 -1.41
N LYS A 96 -13.31 -12.36 -1.30
CA LYS A 96 -13.43 -13.18 -0.08
C LYS A 96 -12.09 -13.44 0.58
N LYS A 97 -11.02 -13.49 -0.21
CA LYS A 97 -9.70 -13.88 0.30
C LYS A 97 -8.60 -13.22 -0.53
N ILE A 98 -7.65 -12.61 0.14
CA ILE A 98 -6.42 -12.11 -0.47
C ILE A 98 -5.20 -12.67 0.27
N TYR A 99 -4.03 -12.47 -0.31
CA TYR A 99 -2.76 -12.92 0.20
C TYR A 99 -1.76 -11.76 0.30
N MET A 100 -1.10 -11.61 1.44
CA MET A 100 0.12 -10.81 1.62
C MET A 100 1.03 -11.55 2.61
N LYS A 101 2.33 -11.56 2.35
CA LYS A 101 3.33 -12.25 3.16
C LYS A 101 4.50 -11.33 3.42
N GLU A 102 5.26 -11.59 4.49
CA GLU A 102 6.43 -10.76 4.83
C GLU A 102 6.05 -9.28 4.76
N VAL A 103 4.99 -8.94 5.50
CA VAL A 103 4.26 -7.68 5.40
C VAL A 103 4.54 -6.80 6.62
N SER A 104 4.71 -5.49 6.40
CA SER A 104 4.78 -4.52 7.49
C SER A 104 3.39 -4.08 7.97
N SER A 105 3.29 -3.71 9.24
CA SER A 105 2.10 -3.06 9.79
C SER A 105 2.22 -1.54 9.82
N MET A 106 1.12 -0.84 10.07
CA MET A 106 1.10 0.62 10.14
C MET A 106 0.48 1.14 11.44
N ASN A 107 1.01 2.26 11.93
CA ASN A 107 0.34 3.12 12.89
C ASN A 107 -0.28 4.33 12.18
N LEU A 108 -1.51 4.66 12.58
CA LEU A 108 -2.32 5.69 11.95
C LEU A 108 -2.57 6.86 12.91
N SER A 109 -2.65 8.07 12.36
CA SER A 109 -2.97 9.30 13.09
C SER A 109 -3.68 10.30 12.18
N GLY A 110 -4.29 11.32 12.78
CA GLY A 110 -4.96 12.39 12.03
C GLY A 110 -6.10 11.86 11.17
N ASN A 111 -6.03 12.09 9.86
CA ASN A 111 -7.06 11.69 8.90
C ASN A 111 -6.88 10.28 8.33
N ALA A 112 -5.78 9.60 8.65
CA ALA A 112 -5.53 8.25 8.16
C ALA A 112 -6.51 7.25 8.80
N LYS A 113 -7.05 6.35 7.99
CA LYS A 113 -8.01 5.32 8.39
C LYS A 113 -7.54 3.96 7.91
N SER A 114 -7.80 2.94 8.72
CA SER A 114 -7.49 1.56 8.35
C SER A 114 -8.44 1.09 7.25
N VAL A 115 -7.89 0.51 6.20
CA VAL A 115 -8.62 -0.18 5.13
C VAL A 115 -8.65 -1.69 5.38
N LEU A 116 -7.57 -2.26 5.91
CA LEU A 116 -7.50 -3.68 6.28
C LEU A 116 -6.80 -3.83 7.62
N THR A 117 -7.43 -4.59 8.52
CA THR A 117 -6.90 -4.90 9.84
C THR A 117 -7.08 -6.36 10.17
N GLU A 118 -6.14 -6.91 10.93
CA GLU A 118 -6.27 -8.20 11.59
C GLU A 118 -5.73 -8.07 13.01
N ASN A 119 -6.46 -8.56 14.02
CA ASN A 119 -6.06 -8.48 15.43
C ASN A 119 -5.63 -7.07 15.87
N ASN A 120 -6.37 -6.04 15.45
CA ASN A 120 -6.07 -4.60 15.67
C ASN A 120 -4.77 -4.09 15.03
N THR A 121 -4.11 -4.90 14.21
CA THR A 121 -2.93 -4.52 13.42
C THR A 121 -3.39 -4.05 12.04
N VAL A 122 -2.87 -2.91 11.56
CA VAL A 122 -3.25 -2.32 10.27
C VAL A 122 -2.27 -2.75 9.17
N PHE A 123 -2.78 -3.25 8.05
CA PHE A 123 -1.99 -3.70 6.89
C PHE A 123 -2.27 -2.92 5.60
N MET A 124 -3.45 -2.29 5.53
CA MET A 124 -3.77 -1.30 4.50
C MET A 124 -4.39 -0.08 5.14
N ALA A 125 -4.07 1.10 4.62
CA ALA A 125 -4.60 2.35 5.12
C ALA A 125 -4.87 3.33 3.98
N GLU A 126 -5.81 4.25 4.22
CA GLU A 126 -6.04 5.38 3.35
C GLU A 126 -6.06 6.69 4.13
N SER A 127 -5.66 7.78 3.48
CA SER A 127 -5.67 9.11 4.08
C SER A 127 -6.08 10.14 3.05
N ASN A 128 -7.16 10.88 3.36
CA ASN A 128 -7.57 12.02 2.54
C ASN A 128 -6.72 13.24 2.93
N TYR A 129 -6.09 13.87 1.93
CA TYR A 129 -5.21 15.02 2.15
C TYR A 129 -5.48 16.13 1.14
N GLY A 130 -6.08 17.23 1.61
CA GLY A 130 -6.59 18.27 0.73
C GLY A 130 -7.65 17.71 -0.22
N LYS A 131 -7.38 17.76 -1.53
CA LYS A 131 -8.26 17.20 -2.56
C LYS A 131 -7.84 15.81 -3.04
N GLY A 132 -6.71 15.30 -2.56
CA GLY A 132 -6.13 14.03 -2.99
C GLY A 132 -6.32 12.91 -1.98
N LEU A 133 -5.81 11.75 -2.36
CA LEU A 133 -5.87 10.51 -1.59
C LEU A 133 -4.48 9.89 -1.50
N VAL A 134 -4.15 9.33 -0.35
CA VAL A 134 -3.03 8.39 -0.18
C VAL A 134 -3.60 7.02 0.16
N PHE A 135 -3.15 5.99 -0.52
CA PHE A 135 -3.46 4.59 -0.22
C PHE A 135 -2.16 3.83 0.01
N ALA A 136 -2.03 3.17 1.16
CA ALA A 136 -0.80 2.53 1.60
C ALA A 136 -1.05 1.05 1.93
N VAL A 137 -0.13 0.19 1.51
CA VAL A 137 -0.12 -1.26 1.76
C VAL A 137 1.27 -1.64 2.30
N GLY A 138 1.31 -2.48 3.32
CA GLY A 138 2.57 -2.96 3.93
C GLY A 138 3.32 -4.04 3.15
N ASP A 139 2.84 -4.40 1.95
CA ASP A 139 3.32 -5.45 1.05
C ASP A 139 3.50 -4.82 -0.34
N PRO A 140 4.41 -5.32 -1.20
CA PRO A 140 4.60 -4.82 -2.56
C PRO A 140 3.47 -5.31 -3.49
N TRP A 141 2.25 -5.25 -2.96
CA TRP A 141 1.05 -5.83 -3.51
C TRP A 141 0.75 -5.23 -4.89
N ILE A 142 0.22 -6.04 -5.81
CA ILE A 142 -0.06 -5.67 -7.21
C ILE A 142 1.21 -5.60 -8.10
N TYR A 143 2.41 -5.62 -7.52
CA TYR A 143 3.67 -5.72 -8.26
C TYR A 143 4.36 -7.10 -8.14
N ASN A 144 3.83 -7.99 -7.29
CA ASN A 144 4.47 -9.27 -6.98
C ASN A 144 3.85 -10.49 -7.71
N GLU A 145 4.50 -11.64 -7.57
CA GLU A 145 4.12 -12.94 -8.13
C GLU A 145 2.76 -13.48 -7.66
N TYR A 146 2.15 -12.83 -6.67
CA TYR A 146 0.92 -13.27 -6.01
C TYR A 146 -0.31 -12.50 -6.49
N ILE A 147 -0.15 -11.64 -7.52
CA ILE A 147 -1.29 -10.96 -8.14
C ILE A 147 -2.25 -11.95 -8.81
N ASP A 148 -1.72 -13.05 -9.36
CA ASP A 148 -2.50 -14.06 -10.09
C ASP A 148 -2.25 -15.47 -9.54
N HIS A 149 -2.99 -16.44 -10.08
CA HIS A 149 -2.97 -17.84 -9.64
C HIS A 149 -1.73 -18.64 -10.07
N ASP A 150 -0.67 -18.01 -10.59
CA ASP A 150 0.55 -18.73 -11.00
C ASP A 150 1.24 -19.38 -9.78
N ARG A 151 1.18 -18.73 -8.61
CA ARG A 151 1.68 -19.28 -7.34
C ARG A 151 0.59 -19.64 -6.33
N LEU A 152 -0.54 -18.95 -6.37
CA LEU A 152 -1.63 -19.12 -5.42
C LEU A 152 -2.69 -20.11 -5.90
N THR A 153 -3.40 -20.71 -4.95
CA THR A 153 -4.60 -21.48 -5.27
C THR A 153 -5.73 -20.57 -5.78
N PRO A 154 -6.69 -21.09 -6.57
CA PRO A 154 -7.73 -20.28 -7.21
C PRO A 154 -8.67 -19.51 -6.27
N ASP A 155 -8.69 -19.87 -4.99
CA ASP A 155 -9.51 -19.22 -3.96
C ASP A 155 -8.95 -17.87 -3.50
N PHE A 156 -7.71 -17.52 -3.84
CA PHE A 156 -7.14 -16.19 -3.61
C PHE A 156 -7.49 -15.24 -4.76
N GLU A 157 -8.10 -14.10 -4.42
CA GLU A 157 -8.67 -13.16 -5.37
C GLU A 157 -7.86 -11.84 -5.45
N ASN A 158 -6.53 -11.94 -5.31
CA ASN A 158 -5.61 -10.79 -5.37
C ASN A 158 -5.80 -9.94 -6.64
N ARG A 159 -5.91 -10.57 -7.82
CA ARG A 159 -6.17 -9.90 -9.10
C ARG A 159 -7.44 -9.05 -9.04
N LYS A 160 -8.53 -9.62 -8.56
CA LYS A 160 -9.82 -8.93 -8.45
C LYS A 160 -9.75 -7.75 -7.47
N ALA A 161 -9.07 -7.94 -6.34
CA ALA A 161 -8.88 -6.87 -5.38
C ALA A 161 -7.99 -5.74 -5.94
N ALA A 162 -7.00 -6.06 -6.77
CA ALA A 162 -6.18 -5.09 -7.49
C ALA A 162 -6.97 -4.30 -8.56
N GLU A 163 -7.86 -4.97 -9.30
CA GLU A 163 -8.79 -4.34 -10.25
C GLU A 163 -9.78 -3.41 -9.53
N ASN A 164 -10.28 -3.84 -8.37
CA ASN A 164 -11.11 -3.01 -7.50
C ASN A 164 -10.34 -1.79 -6.96
N LEU A 165 -9.08 -1.97 -6.52
CA LEU A 165 -8.24 -0.84 -6.10
C LEU A 165 -8.04 0.15 -7.24
N THR A 166 -7.72 -0.34 -8.44
CA THR A 166 -7.54 0.48 -9.64
C THR A 166 -8.79 1.29 -9.93
N SER A 167 -9.96 0.64 -9.92
CA SER A 167 -11.26 1.31 -10.11
C SER A 167 -11.53 2.34 -9.02
N TYR A 168 -11.22 2.00 -7.77
CA TYR A 168 -11.37 2.88 -6.60
C TYR A 168 -10.53 4.15 -6.75
N VAL A 169 -9.23 4.03 -7.01
CA VAL A 169 -8.33 5.19 -7.10
C VAL A 169 -8.59 6.05 -8.33
N LEU A 170 -8.98 5.45 -9.46
CA LEU A 170 -9.40 6.21 -10.65
C LEU A 170 -10.67 7.03 -10.39
N GLY A 171 -11.58 6.52 -9.56
CA GLY A 171 -12.75 7.26 -9.10
C GLY A 171 -12.42 8.46 -8.20
N LYS A 172 -11.22 8.49 -7.61
CA LYS A 172 -10.75 9.54 -6.69
C LYS A 172 -9.95 10.63 -7.38
N VAL A 173 -9.46 10.36 -8.59
CA VAL A 173 -8.81 11.37 -9.41
C VAL A 173 -9.82 12.49 -9.70
N SER A 174 -9.45 13.72 -9.33
CA SER A 174 -10.23 14.90 -9.67
C SER A 174 -10.33 15.02 -11.19
N ARG A 175 -11.50 14.76 -11.79
CA ARG A 175 -11.73 14.96 -13.23
C ARG A 175 -11.39 16.41 -13.56
N LYS A 176 -10.30 16.65 -14.29
CA LYS A 176 -10.04 17.95 -14.88
C LYS A 176 -11.23 18.27 -15.78
N LYS A 177 -11.97 19.34 -15.48
CA LYS A 177 -12.95 19.88 -16.43
C LYS A 177 -12.19 20.07 -17.74
N LYS A 178 -12.57 19.33 -18.79
CA LYS A 178 -12.09 19.63 -20.14
C LYS A 178 -12.46 21.09 -20.39
N LYS A 179 -11.45 21.94 -20.52
CA LYS A 179 -11.63 23.30 -21.03
C LYS A 179 -11.87 23.20 -22.52
#